data_AF-A0A8H3WUL7-F1
#
_entry.id   AF-A0A8H3WUL7-F1
#
_cell.length_a   1.000
_cell.length_b   1.000
_cell.length_c   1.000
_cell.angle_alpha   90.00
_cell.angle_beta   90.00
_cell.angle_gamma   90.00
#
_symmetry.space_group_name_H-M   'P 1'
#
loop_
_entity.id
_entity.type
_entity.pdbx_description
1 polymer ?
#
loop_
_entity_poly.entity_id
_entity_poly.type
_entity_poly.pdbx_seq_one_letter_code
_entity_poly.pdbx_strand_id
1 'polypeptide(L)'
;MSDQDGDVEMTRAAQPSPFHTSILSDTDRGVDELDIDDAYASLLPAAYRDAHENSIDPSASETTMLECIDIELNLKRLADVHDWVWLAGRSMPPPPLHYQNLLGRQIQVAEQMDMHLVWSKSKIWIKSIEQFLMEPRF
;
A
#
# COMPACT_ATOMS: atom_id res chain seq x y z
N MET A 1 -22.00 -55.79 -14.10
CA MET A 1 -21.51 -55.19 -12.85
C MET A 1 -20.01 -55.08 -12.96
N SER A 2 -19.54 -53.94 -13.45
CA SER A 2 -18.15 -53.50 -13.34
C SER A 2 -18.21 -51.98 -13.35
N ASP A 3 -18.30 -51.41 -12.16
CA ASP A 3 -18.14 -49.99 -11.90
C ASP A 3 -16.68 -49.61 -12.16
N GLN A 4 -16.45 -48.64 -13.05
CA GLN A 4 -15.17 -47.94 -13.17
C GLN A 4 -15.45 -46.49 -12.79
N ASP A 5 -15.32 -46.26 -11.49
CA ASP A 5 -15.28 -44.93 -10.87
C ASP A 5 -13.94 -44.30 -11.29
N GLY A 6 -14.03 -43.31 -12.17
CA GLY A 6 -12.89 -42.52 -12.61
C GLY A 6 -12.75 -41.33 -11.69
N ASP A 7 -11.95 -41.47 -10.63
CA ASP A 7 -11.55 -40.38 -9.76
C ASP A 7 -10.80 -39.32 -10.58
N VAL A 8 -11.51 -38.23 -10.89
CA VAL A 8 -10.91 -37.01 -11.45
C VAL A 8 -10.23 -36.28 -10.29
N GLU A 9 -8.96 -36.60 -10.07
CA GLU A 9 -8.10 -35.86 -9.15
C GLU A 9 -7.84 -34.46 -9.72
N MET A 10 -8.69 -33.51 -9.31
CA MET A 10 -8.53 -32.08 -9.60
C MET A 10 -7.33 -31.55 -8.80
N THR A 11 -6.13 -31.67 -9.36
CA THR A 11 -4.92 -31.02 -8.87
C THR A 11 -5.10 -29.50 -8.95
N ARG A 12 -5.60 -28.90 -7.86
CA ARG A 12 -5.55 -27.45 -7.68
C ARG A 12 -4.08 -27.04 -7.63
N ALA A 13 -3.58 -26.47 -8.72
CA ALA A 13 -2.31 -25.75 -8.71
C ALA A 13 -2.32 -24.77 -7.52
N ALA A 14 -1.36 -24.92 -6.61
CA ALA A 14 -1.23 -24.05 -5.45
C ALA A 14 -0.98 -22.63 -5.97
N GLN A 15 -1.99 -21.77 -5.85
CA GLN A 15 -1.84 -20.35 -6.12
C GLN A 15 -0.79 -19.83 -5.13
N PRO A 16 0.30 -19.18 -5.58
CA PRO A 16 1.25 -18.57 -4.68
C PRO A 16 0.54 -17.54 -3.81
N SER A 17 0.95 -17.44 -2.54
CA SER A 17 0.39 -16.46 -1.60
C SER A 17 0.47 -15.05 -2.21
N PRO A 18 -0.60 -14.24 -2.12
CA PRO A 18 -0.56 -12.85 -2.57
C PRO A 18 0.33 -11.96 -1.70
N PHE A 19 0.83 -12.48 -0.57
CA PHE A 19 1.73 -11.77 0.33
C PHE A 19 3.05 -12.53 0.45
N HIS A 20 4.15 -11.80 0.25
CA HIS A 20 5.53 -12.27 0.43
C HIS A 20 6.02 -11.86 1.82
N THR A 21 6.69 -12.77 2.53
CA THR A 21 7.30 -12.46 3.84
C THR A 21 8.80 -12.70 3.74
N SER A 22 9.57 -11.63 3.54
CA SER A 22 11.02 -11.66 3.62
C SER A 22 11.42 -11.75 5.10
N ILE A 23 11.69 -12.95 5.62
CA ILE A 23 12.28 -13.08 6.96
C ILE A 23 13.68 -12.48 6.90
N LEU A 24 13.93 -11.45 7.72
CA LEU A 24 15.24 -10.83 7.88
C LEU A 24 16.22 -11.90 8.36
N SER A 25 16.92 -12.52 7.42
CA SER A 25 18.00 -13.45 7.71
C SER A 25 19.27 -12.63 7.91
N ASP A 26 19.86 -12.75 9.10
CA ASP A 26 21.15 -12.18 9.47
C ASP A 26 22.24 -12.87 8.65
N THR A 27 22.38 -12.41 7.40
CA THR A 27 23.28 -13.01 6.44
C THR A 27 24.22 -11.93 5.95
N ASP A 28 25.33 -11.80 6.67
CA ASP A 28 26.60 -11.18 6.25
C ASP A 28 27.27 -11.96 5.09
N ARG A 29 26.46 -12.59 4.21
CA ARG A 29 26.94 -13.25 3.00
C ARG A 29 26.72 -12.28 1.86
N GLY A 30 27.84 -11.86 1.27
CA GLY A 30 27.93 -10.97 0.13
C GLY A 30 26.69 -11.03 -0.73
N VAL A 31 25.97 -9.92 -0.72
CA VAL A 31 24.87 -9.66 -1.62
C VAL A 31 25.50 -9.76 -3.01
N ASP A 32 25.19 -10.82 -3.76
CA ASP A 32 25.32 -10.74 -5.21
C ASP A 32 24.54 -9.50 -5.58
N GLU A 33 25.22 -8.53 -6.18
CA GLU A 33 24.74 -7.26 -6.71
C GLU A 33 23.77 -7.53 -7.87
N LEU A 34 22.77 -8.38 -7.64
CA LEU A 34 21.63 -8.60 -8.50
C LEU A 34 20.82 -7.31 -8.44
N ASP A 35 21.05 -6.48 -9.46
CA ASP A 35 20.27 -5.32 -9.91
C ASP A 35 19.23 -4.84 -8.87
N ILE A 36 19.75 -4.35 -7.74
CA ILE A 36 18.95 -3.96 -6.57
C ILE A 36 17.95 -2.86 -6.96
N ASP A 37 18.32 -2.05 -7.96
CA ASP A 37 17.49 -1.00 -8.56
C ASP A 37 16.24 -1.57 -9.24
N ASP A 38 16.33 -2.70 -9.95
CA ASP A 38 15.20 -3.33 -10.63
C ASP A 38 14.23 -3.99 -9.62
N ALA A 39 14.79 -4.52 -8.53
CA ALA A 39 13.99 -5.06 -7.42
C ALA A 39 13.16 -3.96 -6.73
N TYR A 40 13.75 -2.80 -6.45
CA TYR A 40 13.03 -1.68 -5.81
C TYR A 40 12.07 -0.96 -6.76
N ALA A 41 12.40 -0.88 -8.04
CA ALA A 41 11.46 -0.36 -9.05
C ALA A 41 10.13 -1.13 -9.04
N SER A 42 10.16 -2.44 -8.79
CA SER A 42 8.94 -3.28 -8.70
C SER A 42 8.07 -3.02 -7.46
N LEU A 43 8.64 -2.43 -6.40
CA LEU A 43 7.92 -2.12 -5.16
C LEU A 43 7.23 -0.75 -5.20
N LEU A 44 7.66 0.10 -6.13
CA LEU A 44 7.09 1.43 -6.32
C LEU A 44 5.77 1.35 -7.07
N PRO A 45 4.86 2.31 -6.85
CA PRO A 45 3.68 2.46 -7.68
C PRO A 45 4.04 2.60 -9.16
N ALA A 46 3.21 2.07 -10.06
CA ALA A 46 3.46 2.14 -11.50
C ALA A 46 3.50 3.59 -12.05
N ALA A 47 2.85 4.51 -11.36
CA ALA A 47 2.90 5.94 -11.68
C ALA A 47 2.50 6.76 -10.45
N TYR A 48 3.04 7.97 -10.37
CA TYR A 48 2.67 8.99 -9.40
C TYR A 48 1.98 10.16 -10.10
N ARG A 49 1.05 10.84 -9.42
CA ARG A 49 0.45 12.08 -9.92
C ARG A 49 1.11 13.29 -9.28
N ASP A 50 1.64 14.18 -10.08
CA ASP A 50 2.13 15.46 -9.59
C ASP A 50 0.97 16.46 -9.34
N ALA A 51 1.31 17.62 -8.78
CA ALA A 51 0.36 18.71 -8.52
C ALA A 51 -0.27 19.30 -9.79
N HIS A 52 0.28 19.01 -10.97
CA HIS A 52 -0.20 19.43 -12.29
C HIS A 52 -1.00 18.32 -13.00
N GLU A 53 -1.38 17.26 -12.29
CA GLU A 53 -2.07 16.07 -12.81
C GLU A 53 -1.27 15.27 -13.85
N ASN A 54 0.04 15.51 -13.93
CA ASN A 54 0.92 14.78 -14.81
C ASN A 54 1.28 13.42 -14.19
N SER A 55 1.35 12.39 -15.05
CA SER A 55 1.73 11.04 -14.64
C SER A 55 3.26 10.92 -14.69
N ILE A 56 3.88 10.70 -13.54
CA ILE A 56 5.32 10.52 -13.40
C ILE A 56 5.61 9.04 -13.19
N ASP A 57 6.59 8.51 -13.90
CA ASP A 57 7.13 7.17 -13.65
C ASP A 57 8.21 7.26 -12.55
N PRO A 58 7.99 6.70 -11.36
CA PRO A 58 8.96 6.78 -10.27
C PRO A 58 10.21 5.94 -10.52
N SER A 59 10.20 5.00 -11.47
CA SER A 59 11.36 4.20 -11.85
C SER A 59 12.29 4.89 -12.86
N ALA A 60 11.90 6.06 -13.38
CA ALA A 60 12.65 6.75 -14.43
C ALA A 60 14.02 7.28 -14.00
N SER A 61 14.18 7.63 -12.73
CA SER A 61 15.42 8.16 -12.14
C SER A 61 15.36 8.10 -10.62
N GLU A 62 16.51 7.92 -9.95
CA GLU A 62 16.63 7.95 -8.49
C GLU A 62 16.10 9.27 -7.90
N THR A 63 16.39 10.41 -8.53
CA THR A 63 15.88 11.72 -8.06
C THR A 63 14.35 11.77 -8.12
N THR A 64 13.77 11.25 -9.20
CA THR A 64 12.32 11.23 -9.40
C THR A 64 11.64 10.27 -8.43
N MET A 65 12.26 9.10 -8.17
CA MET A 65 11.83 8.16 -7.15
C MET A 65 11.75 8.83 -5.78
N LEU A 66 12.82 9.50 -5.34
CA LEU A 66 12.88 10.18 -4.05
C LEU A 66 11.84 11.30 -3.95
N GLU A 67 11.63 12.07 -5.02
CA GLU A 67 10.59 13.10 -5.07
C GLU A 67 9.19 12.50 -4.92
N CYS A 68 8.88 11.40 -5.63
CA CYS A 68 7.59 10.72 -5.50
C CYS A 68 7.36 10.21 -4.07
N ILE A 69 8.37 9.61 -3.46
CA ILE A 69 8.31 9.13 -2.07
C ILE A 69 8.10 10.29 -1.09
N ASP A 70 8.82 11.41 -1.27
CA ASP A 70 8.67 12.58 -0.40
C ASP A 70 7.25 13.17 -0.48
N ILE A 71 6.65 13.22 -1.67
CA ILE A 71 5.27 13.71 -1.84
C ILE A 71 4.27 12.73 -1.21
N GLU A 72 4.47 11.42 -1.38
CA GLU A 72 3.58 10.40 -0.86
C GLU A 72 3.58 10.33 0.68
N LEU A 73 4.77 10.43 1.28
CA LEU A 73 5.00 10.44 2.73
C LEU A 73 4.89 11.84 3.34
N ASN A 74 4.53 12.86 2.56
CA ASN A 74 4.44 14.22 3.06
C ASN A 74 3.29 14.39 4.07
N LEU A 75 3.64 14.55 5.35
CA LEU A 75 2.68 14.78 6.44
C LEU A 75 2.58 16.26 6.84
N LYS A 76 3.19 17.19 6.08
CA LYS A 76 3.25 18.61 6.46
C LYS A 76 1.86 19.22 6.63
N ARG A 77 0.96 18.93 5.69
CA ARG A 77 -0.44 19.40 5.75
C ARG A 77 -1.17 18.92 7.00
N LEU A 78 -0.93 17.67 7.39
CA LEU A 78 -1.49 17.09 8.60
C LEU A 78 -0.88 17.73 9.86
N ALA A 79 0.43 17.95 9.86
CA ALA A 79 1.13 18.61 10.96
C ALA A 79 0.64 20.05 11.18
N ASP A 80 0.41 20.80 10.10
CA ASP A 80 -0.09 22.18 10.15
C ASP A 80 -1.49 22.28 10.78
N VAL A 81 -2.34 21.27 10.56
CA VAL A 81 -3.70 21.21 11.14
C VAL A 81 -3.77 20.44 12.45
N HIS A 82 -2.69 19.78 12.87
CA HIS A 82 -2.66 18.91 14.04
C HIS A 82 -3.16 19.63 15.31
N ASP A 83 -2.73 20.87 15.50
CA ASP A 83 -3.14 21.73 16.62
C ASP A 83 -4.60 22.18 16.55
N TRP A 84 -5.29 21.97 15.42
CA TRP A 84 -6.70 22.29 15.22
C TRP A 84 -7.58 21.03 15.24
N VAL A 85 -7.00 19.83 15.27
CA VAL A 85 -7.77 18.57 15.27
C VAL A 85 -8.70 18.46 16.48
N TRP A 86 -8.36 19.07 17.61
CA TRP A 86 -9.25 19.12 18.78
C TRP A 86 -10.57 19.83 18.48
N LEU A 87 -10.60 20.77 17.53
CA LEU A 87 -11.81 21.48 17.10
C LEU A 87 -12.74 20.56 16.29
N ALA A 88 -12.19 19.54 15.62
CA ALA A 88 -12.96 18.52 14.90
C ALA A 88 -13.65 17.52 15.84
N GLY A 89 -13.38 17.59 17.15
CA GLY A 89 -14.02 16.80 18.19
C GLY A 89 -13.03 15.98 19.00
N ARG A 90 -13.56 15.16 19.92
CA ARG A 90 -12.75 14.24 20.72
C ARG A 90 -12.14 13.19 19.79
N SER A 91 -10.83 12.96 19.92
CA SER A 91 -10.18 11.79 19.32
C SER A 91 -10.83 10.54 19.91
N MET A 92 -11.82 10.03 19.19
CA MET A 92 -12.48 8.77 19.47
C MET A 92 -11.81 7.72 18.60
N PRO A 93 -11.64 6.48 19.10
CA PRO A 93 -11.12 5.41 18.27
C PRO A 93 -11.99 5.32 17.00
N PRO A 94 -11.37 5.27 15.81
CA PRO A 94 -12.12 5.21 14.57
C PRO A 94 -13.04 3.97 14.59
N PRO A 95 -14.32 4.12 14.20
CA PRO A 95 -15.22 2.97 14.12
C PRO A 95 -14.65 1.94 13.14
N PRO A 96 -14.84 0.65 13.42
CA PRO A 96 -14.25 -0.40 12.59
C PRO A 96 -14.81 -0.36 11.16
N LEU A 97 -14.02 -0.81 10.19
CA LEU A 97 -14.32 -0.63 8.77
C LEU A 97 -15.64 -1.29 8.33
N HIS A 98 -16.00 -2.42 8.93
CA HIS A 98 -17.29 -3.08 8.68
C HIS A 98 -18.47 -2.19 9.07
N TYR A 99 -18.32 -1.40 10.14
CA TYR A 99 -19.35 -0.48 10.60
C TYR A 99 -19.46 0.74 9.67
N GLN A 100 -18.34 1.21 9.12
CA GLN A 100 -18.35 2.28 8.11
C GLN A 100 -19.11 1.85 6.83
N ASN A 101 -18.94 0.59 6.43
CA ASN A 101 -19.70 0.00 5.31
C ASN A 101 -21.20 -0.10 5.65
N LEU A 102 -21.54 -0.54 6.87
CA LEU A 102 -22.93 -0.59 7.35
C LEU A 102 -23.60 0.80 7.39
N LEU A 103 -22.84 1.84 7.72
CA LEU A 103 -23.28 3.24 7.67
C LEU A 103 -23.44 3.78 6.24
N GLY A 104 -23.17 2.97 5.21
CA GLY A 104 -23.27 3.34 3.81
C GLY A 104 -22.16 4.28 3.34
N ARG A 105 -21.02 4.35 4.06
CA ARG A 105 -19.87 5.14 3.61
C ARG A 105 -19.11 4.39 2.53
N GLN A 106 -18.78 5.10 1.46
CA GLN A 106 -17.97 4.57 0.38
C GLN A 106 -16.49 4.60 0.77
N ILE A 107 -15.82 3.46 0.65
CA ILE A 107 -14.37 3.35 0.82
C ILE A 107 -13.71 3.80 -0.49
N GLN A 108 -12.88 4.83 -0.42
CA GLN A 108 -12.07 5.32 -1.52
C GLN A 108 -10.59 5.06 -1.19
N VAL A 109 -9.86 4.51 -2.16
CA VAL A 109 -8.41 4.39 -2.05
C VAL A 109 -7.79 5.77 -2.20
N ALA A 110 -6.88 6.12 -1.30
CA ALA A 110 -6.08 7.34 -1.39
C ALA A 110 -4.61 6.95 -1.53
N GLU A 111 -3.84 7.75 -2.29
CA GLU A 111 -2.40 7.54 -2.48
C GLU A 111 -1.57 8.38 -1.48
N GLN A 112 -2.11 9.47 -0.92
CA GLN A 112 -1.36 10.33 0.01
C GLN A 112 -1.50 9.88 1.47
N MET A 113 -0.39 9.91 2.23
CA MET A 113 -0.38 9.54 3.66
C MET A 113 -1.23 10.46 4.53
N ASP A 114 -1.28 11.77 4.24
CA ASP A 114 -2.07 12.75 5.00
C ASP A 114 -3.59 12.53 4.90
N MET A 115 -4.04 11.77 3.90
CA MET A 115 -5.44 11.41 3.67
C MET A 115 -5.86 10.08 4.32
N HIS A 116 -4.94 9.33 4.93
CA HIS A 116 -5.25 8.05 5.53
C HIS A 116 -6.28 8.20 6.66
N LEU A 117 -7.42 7.52 6.53
CA LEU A 117 -8.56 7.54 7.45
C LEU A 117 -9.24 8.91 7.60
N VAL A 118 -8.97 9.86 6.71
CA VAL A 118 -9.78 11.07 6.63
C VAL A 118 -11.19 10.69 6.19
N TRP A 119 -12.21 11.27 6.83
CA TRP A 119 -13.60 11.05 6.48
C TRP A 119 -14.24 12.31 5.89
N SER A 120 -15.26 12.10 5.06
CA SER A 120 -16.24 13.11 4.68
C SER A 120 -17.64 12.55 4.88
N LYS A 121 -18.67 13.31 4.53
CA LYS A 121 -20.08 12.98 4.83
C LYS A 121 -20.49 11.58 4.35
N SER A 122 -20.00 11.13 3.19
CA SER A 122 -20.37 9.84 2.59
C SER A 122 -19.17 8.97 2.21
N LYS A 123 -17.94 9.40 2.50
CA LYS A 123 -16.71 8.79 2.00
C LYS A 123 -15.67 8.66 3.09
N ILE A 124 -14.89 7.60 3.03
CA ILE A 124 -13.69 7.41 3.84
C ILE A 124 -12.53 7.14 2.90
N TRP A 125 -11.44 7.86 3.09
CA TRP A 125 -10.20 7.65 2.34
C TRP A 125 -9.31 6.70 3.12
N ILE A 126 -8.87 5.63 2.47
CA ILE A 126 -7.98 4.64 3.06
C ILE A 126 -6.82 4.47 2.12
N LYS A 127 -5.62 4.68 2.65
CA LYS A 127 -4.40 4.36 1.95
C LYS A 127 -4.18 2.85 1.98
N SER A 128 -4.01 2.24 0.80
CA SER A 128 -3.58 0.85 0.71
C SER A 128 -2.14 0.78 1.14
N ILE A 129 -1.79 -0.10 2.08
CA ILE A 129 -0.40 -0.23 2.51
C ILE A 129 0.52 -0.52 1.32
N GLU A 130 1.59 0.25 1.21
CA GLU A 130 2.52 0.18 0.09
C GLU A 130 3.48 -0.99 0.24
N GLN A 131 3.88 -1.56 -0.91
CA GLN A 131 4.76 -2.72 -0.94
C GLN A 131 6.19 -2.37 -0.48
N PHE A 132 6.68 -1.18 -0.83
CA PHE A 132 8.00 -0.73 -0.38
C PHE A 132 8.10 -0.55 1.14
N LEU A 133 6.99 -0.24 1.84
CA LEU A 133 6.97 -0.19 3.31
C LEU A 133 7.03 -1.57 3.96
N MET A 134 6.75 -2.63 3.20
CA MET A 134 6.79 -4.01 3.69
C MET A 134 8.13 -4.70 3.43
N GLU A 135 8.99 -4.16 2.57
CA GLU A 135 10.30 -4.74 2.28
C GLU A 135 11.35 -4.17 3.25
N PRO A 136 11.93 -4.97 4.16
CA PRO A 136 12.86 -4.47 5.18
C PRO A 136 14.19 -3.94 4.62
N ARG A 137 14.48 -4.23 3.36
CA ARG A 137 15.73 -3.89 2.68
C ARG A 137 15.65 -2.59 1.88
N PHE A 138 14.42 -2.11 1.62
CA PHE A 138 14.16 -0.83 0.98
C PHE A 138 14.62 0.32 1.88
#